data_AF-A0A350DK76-F1
#
_entry.id   AF-A0A350DK76-F1
#
_cell.length_a   1.000
_cell.length_b   1.000
_cell.length_c   1.000
_cell.angle_alpha   90.00
_cell.angle_beta   90.00
_cell.angle_gamma   90.00
#
_symmetry.space_group_name_H-M   'P 1'
#
loop_
_entity.id
_entity.type
_entity.pdbx_description
1 polymer ?
#
loop_
_entity_poly.entity_id
_entity_poly.type
_entity_poly.pdbx_seq_one_letter_code
_entity_poly.pdbx_strand_id
1 'polypeptide(L)'
;MLNDTITHAERELYLTLLSLAQQQPSAYEWLTRLPTWLNAIKDKANYAHAPAYQASVARLPTVAADKVDLDSDVLTIAANLSDSERKQTLALLKQLMPWRKGPFQIGGQIGDDESGIKIDTEWHSDWKWQRVAPHLGN
;
A
#
# COMPACT_ATOMS: atom_id res chain seq x y z
N MET A 1 -7.29 16.21 -10.15
CA MET A 1 -5.88 15.84 -10.41
C MET A 1 -5.76 14.34 -10.19
N LEU A 2 -4.99 13.65 -11.02
CA LEU A 2 -4.61 12.25 -10.76
C LEU A 2 -3.55 12.25 -9.65
N ASN A 3 -3.55 11.24 -8.78
CA ASN A 3 -2.50 11.13 -7.76
C ASN A 3 -1.20 10.58 -8.37
N ASP A 4 -0.07 11.05 -7.83
CA ASP A 4 1.28 10.67 -8.28
C ASP A 4 1.89 9.56 -7.41
N THR A 5 1.05 8.74 -6.77
CA THR A 5 1.44 7.78 -5.73
C THR A 5 2.56 6.85 -6.16
N ILE A 6 2.52 6.32 -7.39
CA ILE A 6 3.54 5.39 -7.90
C ILE A 6 4.89 6.09 -8.08
N THR A 7 4.90 7.28 -8.66
CA THR A 7 6.12 8.08 -8.86
C THR A 7 6.71 8.50 -7.51
N HIS A 8 5.85 8.91 -6.59
CA HIS A 8 6.27 9.25 -5.23
C HIS A 8 6.89 8.03 -4.52
N ALA A 9 6.24 6.87 -4.55
CA ALA A 9 6.75 5.65 -3.92
C ALA A 9 8.12 5.22 -4.50
N GLU A 10 8.32 5.32 -5.81
CA GLU A 10 9.62 5.07 -6.43
C GLU A 10 10.69 6.07 -5.95
N ARG A 11 10.36 7.37 -5.90
CA ARG A 11 11.29 8.38 -5.38
C ARG A 11 11.69 8.08 -3.94
N GLU A 12 10.72 7.79 -3.07
CA GLU A 12 10.98 7.48 -1.66
C GLU A 12 11.81 6.20 -1.50
N LEU A 13 11.64 5.20 -2.38
CA LEU A 13 12.48 4.01 -2.42
C LEU A 13 13.96 4.37 -2.70
N TYR A 14 14.22 5.19 -3.73
CA TYR A 14 15.59 5.64 -4.05
C TYR A 14 16.20 6.42 -2.89
N LEU A 15 15.45 7.35 -2.30
CA LEU A 15 15.92 8.17 -1.17
C LEU A 15 16.22 7.30 0.06
N THR A 16 15.36 6.32 0.35
CA THR A 16 15.55 5.38 1.47
C THR A 16 16.80 4.55 1.28
N LEU A 17 16.98 3.94 0.10
CA LEU A 17 18.18 3.14 -0.17
C LEU A 17 19.45 4.00 -0.16
N LEU A 18 19.38 5.25 -0.64
CA LEU A 18 20.51 6.18 -0.59
C LEU A 18 20.91 6.50 0.85
N SER A 19 19.94 6.68 1.74
CA SER A 19 20.18 6.85 3.16
C SER A 19 20.80 5.59 3.79
N LEU A 20 20.23 4.41 3.52
CA LEU A 20 20.75 3.14 4.04
C LEU A 20 22.17 2.82 3.55
N ALA A 21 22.48 3.16 2.30
CA ALA A 21 23.80 2.93 1.69
C ALA A 21 24.94 3.63 2.43
N GLN A 22 24.66 4.65 3.25
CA GLN A 22 25.66 5.31 4.10
C GLN A 22 26.20 4.37 5.19
N GLN A 23 25.41 3.39 5.62
CA GLN A 23 25.73 2.48 6.73
C GLN A 23 25.77 1.01 6.30
N GLN A 24 25.16 0.66 5.17
CA GLN A 24 25.02 -0.72 4.68
C GLN A 24 25.51 -0.83 3.22
N PRO A 25 26.69 -1.44 2.97
CA PRO A 25 27.23 -1.60 1.63
C PRO A 25 26.30 -2.32 0.65
N SER A 26 25.49 -3.26 1.13
CA SER A 26 24.51 -3.99 0.32
C SER A 26 23.44 -3.09 -0.29
N ALA A 27 23.03 -2.02 0.40
CA ALA A 27 22.06 -1.06 -0.13
C ALA A 27 22.64 -0.27 -1.32
N TYR A 28 23.95 0.00 -1.33
CA TYR A 28 24.63 0.58 -2.48
C TYR A 28 24.59 -0.37 -3.69
N GLU A 29 24.88 -1.65 -3.50
CA GLU A 29 24.79 -2.64 -4.59
C GLU A 29 23.37 -2.69 -5.18
N TRP A 30 22.35 -2.61 -4.35
CA TRP A 30 20.95 -2.56 -4.80
C TRP A 30 20.66 -1.30 -5.61
N LEU A 31 21.11 -0.12 -5.16
CA LEU A 31 20.93 1.15 -5.90
C LEU A 31 21.51 1.08 -7.31
N THR A 32 22.67 0.44 -7.49
CA THR A 32 23.28 0.32 -8.83
C THR A 32 22.45 -0.53 -9.80
N ARG A 33 21.62 -1.46 -9.28
CA ARG A 33 20.79 -2.38 -10.09
C ARG A 33 19.34 -1.95 -10.18
N LEU A 34 18.87 -1.13 -9.24
CA LEU A 34 17.47 -0.75 -9.09
C LEU A 34 16.85 -0.15 -10.37
N PRO A 35 17.52 0.76 -11.13
CA PRO A 35 16.95 1.29 -12.36
C PRO A 35 16.63 0.19 -13.38
N THR A 36 17.54 -0.77 -13.55
CA THR A 36 17.36 -1.90 -14.48
C THR A 36 16.19 -2.78 -14.03
N TRP A 37 16.10 -3.09 -12.73
CA TRP A 37 15.01 -3.91 -12.18
C TRP A 37 13.65 -3.23 -12.31
N LEU A 38 13.56 -1.94 -11.98
CA LEU A 38 12.30 -1.19 -12.08
C LEU A 38 11.85 -1.06 -13.54
N ASN A 39 12.78 -0.80 -14.48
CA ASN A 39 12.45 -0.74 -15.90
C ASN A 39 11.92 -2.09 -16.42
N ALA A 40 12.53 -3.21 -16.03
CA ALA A 40 12.07 -4.54 -16.43
C ALA A 40 10.67 -4.85 -15.89
N ILE A 41 10.38 -4.53 -14.62
CA ILE A 41 9.07 -4.79 -14.01
C ILE A 41 7.98 -3.87 -14.55
N LYS A 42 8.32 -2.64 -14.91
CA LYS A 42 7.35 -1.64 -15.41
C LYS A 42 7.01 -1.78 -16.87
N ASP A 43 7.66 -2.66 -17.61
CA ASP A 43 7.32 -2.92 -19.00
C ASP A 43 5.88 -3.46 -19.09
N LYS A 44 4.98 -2.58 -19.50
CA LYS A 44 3.53 -2.82 -19.58
C LYS A 44 3.17 -3.88 -20.61
N ALA A 45 4.04 -4.16 -21.58
CA ALA A 45 3.82 -5.23 -22.53
C ALA A 45 3.71 -6.61 -21.84
N ASN A 46 4.32 -6.75 -20.66
CA ASN A 46 4.31 -8.00 -19.89
C ASN A 46 3.05 -8.18 -19.03
N TYR A 47 2.20 -7.15 -18.89
CA TYR A 47 1.09 -7.16 -17.93
C TYR A 47 -0.18 -6.51 -18.49
N ALA A 48 -1.05 -7.32 -19.10
CA ALA A 48 -2.28 -6.86 -19.76
C ALA A 48 -3.21 -6.00 -18.87
N HIS A 49 -3.29 -6.29 -17.57
CA HIS A 49 -4.14 -5.55 -16.63
C HIS A 49 -3.46 -4.33 -15.96
N ALA A 50 -2.13 -4.21 -16.08
CA ALA A 50 -1.40 -3.13 -15.39
C ALA A 50 -1.88 -1.72 -15.75
N PRO A 51 -2.24 -1.39 -17.01
CA PRO A 51 -2.79 -0.08 -17.33
C PRO A 51 -4.11 0.22 -16.59
N ALA A 52 -5.00 -0.77 -16.45
CA ALA A 52 -6.28 -0.61 -15.78
C ALA A 52 -6.10 -0.41 -14.26
N TYR A 53 -5.19 -1.17 -13.64
CA TYR A 53 -4.86 -1.00 -12.23
C TYR A 53 -4.20 0.35 -11.96
N GLN A 54 -3.26 0.77 -12.80
CA GLN A 54 -2.63 2.09 -12.69
C GLN A 54 -3.67 3.21 -12.77
N ALA A 55 -4.61 3.13 -13.72
CA ALA A 55 -5.68 4.11 -13.85
C ALA A 55 -6.64 4.12 -12.65
N SER A 56 -6.84 2.97 -12.00
CA SER A 56 -7.66 2.87 -10.79
C SER A 56 -6.96 3.53 -9.61
N VAL A 57 -5.68 3.21 -9.40
CA VAL A 57 -4.85 3.83 -8.36
C VAL A 57 -4.78 5.33 -8.55
N ALA A 58 -4.51 5.83 -9.76
CA ALA A 58 -4.38 7.26 -10.04
C ALA A 58 -5.66 8.08 -9.77
N ARG A 59 -6.83 7.44 -9.75
CA ARG A 59 -8.15 8.07 -9.48
C ARG A 59 -8.57 7.98 -8.01
N LEU A 60 -7.83 7.26 -7.17
CA LEU A 60 -8.09 7.26 -5.73
C LEU A 60 -7.93 8.69 -5.19
N PRO A 61 -8.83 9.14 -4.30
CA PRO A 61 -8.70 10.45 -3.69
C PRO A 61 -7.41 10.53 -2.88
N THR A 62 -6.77 11.70 -2.90
CA THR A 62 -5.70 12.00 -1.95
C THR A 62 -6.35 12.28 -0.60
N VAL A 63 -6.00 11.49 0.41
CA VAL A 63 -6.59 11.58 1.75
C VAL A 63 -5.50 11.96 2.74
N ALA A 64 -5.79 12.89 3.64
CA ALA A 64 -4.93 13.16 4.78
C ALA A 64 -5.26 12.11 5.85
N ALA A 65 -4.29 11.25 6.17
CA ALA A 65 -4.46 10.29 7.25
C ALA A 65 -4.34 11.02 8.59
N ASP A 66 -5.35 10.86 9.44
CA ASP A 66 -5.35 11.37 10.81
C ASP A 66 -4.43 10.50 11.69
N LYS A 67 -4.48 9.19 11.47
CA LYS A 67 -3.61 8.21 12.14
C LYS A 67 -3.42 6.97 11.25
N VAL A 68 -2.20 6.44 11.26
CA VAL A 68 -1.87 5.16 10.60
C VAL A 68 -1.40 4.19 11.67
N ASP A 69 -2.06 3.05 11.79
CA ASP A 69 -1.72 1.97 12.72
C ASP A 69 -1.23 0.75 11.94
N LEU A 70 0.08 0.54 12.00
CA LEU A 70 0.78 -0.58 11.39
C LEU A 70 1.29 -1.58 12.45
N ASP A 71 1.10 -1.28 13.74
CA ASP A 71 1.63 -2.04 14.88
C ASP A 71 0.52 -2.85 15.57
N SER A 72 -0.53 -3.16 14.82
CA SER A 72 -1.63 -4.01 15.23
C SER A 72 -1.88 -5.11 14.20
N ASP A 73 -2.68 -6.10 14.56
CA ASP A 73 -2.96 -7.24 13.69
C ASP A 73 -3.69 -6.85 12.39
N VAL A 74 -4.46 -5.76 12.43
CA VAL A 74 -5.21 -5.23 11.27
C VAL A 74 -4.67 -3.86 10.91
N LEU A 75 -4.12 -3.75 9.69
CA LEU A 75 -3.62 -2.48 9.18
C LEU A 75 -4.77 -1.49 9.03
N THR A 76 -4.68 -0.39 9.80
CA THR A 76 -5.74 0.61 9.87
C THR A 76 -5.20 1.99 9.51
N ILE A 77 -5.90 2.68 8.61
CA ILE A 77 -5.64 4.09 8.26
C ILE A 77 -6.89 4.87 8.64
N ALA A 78 -6.84 5.63 9.74
CA ALA A 78 -7.88 6.58 10.09
C ALA A 78 -7.76 7.82 9.21
N ALA A 79 -8.86 8.20 8.58
CA ALA A 79 -8.95 9.37 7.72
C ALA A 79 -10.41 9.79 7.60
N ASN A 80 -10.65 11.10 7.59
CA ASN A 80 -11.96 11.66 7.30
C ASN A 80 -12.27 11.53 5.81
N LEU A 81 -13.26 10.69 5.48
CA LEU A 81 -13.80 10.53 4.13
C LEU A 81 -15.26 10.96 4.13
N SER A 82 -15.64 11.82 3.18
CA SER A 82 -17.07 12.03 2.89
C SER A 82 -17.71 10.73 2.38
N ASP A 83 -19.03 10.62 2.46
CA ASP A 83 -19.76 9.48 1.90
C ASP A 83 -19.46 9.26 0.39
N SER A 84 -19.26 10.35 -0.34
CA SER A 84 -18.92 10.31 -1.77
C SER A 84 -17.52 9.73 -1.98
N GLU A 85 -16.52 10.24 -1.24
CA GLU A 85 -15.14 9.75 -1.31
C GLU A 85 -15.04 8.30 -0.85
N ARG A 86 -15.77 7.90 0.20
CA ARG A 86 -15.82 6.50 0.66
C ARG A 86 -16.34 5.58 -0.44
N LYS A 87 -17.46 5.94 -1.08
CA LYS A 87 -18.05 5.16 -2.19
C LYS A 87 -17.13 5.09 -3.41
N GLN A 88 -16.55 6.23 -3.81
CA GLN A 88 -15.58 6.28 -4.91
C GLN A 88 -14.36 5.40 -4.62
N THR A 89 -13.79 5.54 -3.44
CA THR A 89 -12.61 4.79 -3.00
C THR A 89 -12.91 3.30 -3.00
N LEU A 90 -14.02 2.86 -2.41
CA LEU A 90 -14.43 1.45 -2.41
C LEU A 90 -14.62 0.91 -3.84
N ALA A 91 -15.25 1.67 -4.73
CA ALA A 91 -15.46 1.25 -6.12
C ALA A 91 -14.14 1.07 -6.89
N LEU A 92 -13.19 2.01 -6.72
CA LEU A 92 -11.87 1.94 -7.35
C LEU A 92 -11.02 0.82 -6.75
N LEU A 93 -11.06 0.65 -5.44
CA LEU A 93 -10.38 -0.43 -4.74
C LEU A 93 -10.85 -1.79 -5.26
N LYS A 94 -12.16 -2.01 -5.44
CA LYS A 94 -12.70 -3.26 -6.00
C LYS A 94 -12.17 -3.59 -7.40
N GLN A 95 -11.70 -2.62 -8.17
CA GLN A 95 -11.04 -2.85 -9.46
C GLN A 95 -9.66 -3.50 -9.33
N LEU A 96 -9.09 -3.52 -8.11
CA LEU A 96 -7.79 -4.13 -7.78
C LEU A 96 -7.94 -5.56 -7.23
N MET A 97 -9.13 -6.14 -7.26
CA MET A 97 -9.36 -7.54 -6.91
C MET A 97 -8.66 -8.49 -7.92
N PRO A 98 -8.29 -9.72 -7.50
CA PRO A 98 -8.60 -10.35 -6.22
C PRO A 98 -7.67 -9.92 -5.08
N TRP A 99 -8.26 -9.58 -3.93
CA TRP A 99 -7.51 -9.29 -2.71
C TRP A 99 -7.26 -10.56 -1.91
N ARG A 100 -6.01 -10.99 -1.90
CA ARG A 100 -5.64 -12.26 -1.28
C ARG A 100 -5.16 -12.11 0.15
N LYS A 101 -4.46 -11.03 0.51
CA LYS A 101 -3.85 -10.85 1.85
C LYS A 101 -4.41 -9.60 2.51
N GLY A 102 -4.74 -9.69 3.79
CA GLY A 102 -5.34 -8.64 4.60
C GLY A 102 -5.71 -9.18 5.99
N PRO A 103 -6.72 -8.62 6.68
CA PRO A 103 -7.61 -7.55 6.23
C PRO A 103 -6.97 -6.14 6.29
N PHE A 104 -7.66 -5.15 5.71
CA PHE A 104 -7.33 -3.72 5.86
C PHE A 104 -8.57 -2.91 6.25
N GLN A 105 -8.35 -1.84 7.03
CA GLN A 105 -9.36 -0.80 7.30
C GLN A 105 -8.85 0.57 6.83
N ILE A 106 -9.62 1.26 5.99
CA ILE A 106 -9.24 2.55 5.40
C ILE A 106 -10.36 3.57 5.58
N GLY A 107 -10.05 4.71 6.19
CA GLY A 107 -11.01 5.75 6.55
C GLY A 107 -11.76 5.45 7.84
N GLY A 108 -12.56 6.43 8.28
CA GLY A 108 -13.23 6.39 9.57
C GLY A 108 -12.25 6.63 10.72
N GLN A 109 -12.67 6.28 11.94
CA GLN A 109 -11.83 6.34 13.14
C GLN A 109 -11.34 4.94 13.53
N ILE A 110 -10.19 4.87 14.22
CA ILE A 110 -9.72 3.58 14.75
C ILE A 110 -10.72 3.10 15.81
N GLY A 111 -11.24 1.89 15.63
CA GLY A 111 -12.27 1.32 16.49
C GLY A 111 -13.70 1.75 16.14
N ASP A 112 -13.90 2.56 15.09
CA ASP A 112 -15.22 2.82 14.50
C ASP A 112 -15.45 1.90 13.30
N ASP A 113 -16.39 0.98 13.47
CA ASP A 113 -16.66 -0.11 12.54
C ASP A 113 -17.57 0.27 11.36
N GLU A 114 -18.24 1.42 11.42
CA GLU A 114 -19.32 1.78 10.49
C GLU A 114 -18.89 2.78 9.41
N SER A 115 -17.93 3.67 9.71
CA SER A 115 -17.52 4.74 8.80
C SER A 115 -16.34 4.39 7.88
N GLY A 116 -15.59 3.33 8.20
CA GLY A 116 -14.41 2.89 7.45
C GLY A 116 -14.72 1.93 6.29
N ILE A 117 -13.80 1.89 5.31
CA ILE A 117 -13.79 0.88 4.25
C ILE A 117 -13.07 -0.36 4.78
N LYS A 118 -13.81 -1.46 4.90
CA LYS A 118 -13.26 -2.77 5.27
C LYS A 118 -12.93 -3.58 4.02
N ILE A 119 -11.65 -3.91 3.85
CA ILE A 119 -11.18 -4.82 2.82
C ILE A 119 -11.01 -6.19 3.46
N ASP A 120 -12.07 -6.99 3.36
CA ASP A 120 -12.01 -8.40 3.70
C ASP A 120 -11.35 -9.18 2.55
N THR A 121 -10.40 -10.04 2.88
CA THR A 121 -9.51 -10.69 1.90
C THR A 121 -9.55 -12.19 2.07
N GLU A 122 -9.15 -12.93 1.02
CA GLU A 122 -9.14 -14.39 1.04
C GLU A 122 -8.39 -14.98 2.25
N TRP A 123 -7.28 -14.35 2.67
CA TRP A 123 -6.46 -14.81 3.78
C TRP A 123 -6.48 -13.83 4.94
N HIS A 124 -6.92 -14.31 6.11
CA HIS A 124 -6.65 -13.74 7.43
C HIS A 124 -5.15 -13.77 7.74
N SER A 125 -4.43 -12.81 7.16
CA SER A 125 -2.99 -12.67 7.33
C SER A 125 -2.66 -12.16 8.73
N ASP A 126 -3.59 -11.44 9.36
CA ASP A 126 -3.63 -11.09 10.78
C ASP A 126 -3.46 -12.32 11.68
N TRP A 127 -4.23 -13.39 11.46
CA TRP A 127 -4.10 -14.61 12.29
C TRP A 127 -2.74 -15.29 12.14
N LYS A 128 -2.16 -15.21 10.95
CA LYS A 128 -0.80 -15.71 10.72
C LYS A 128 0.21 -14.84 11.44
N TRP A 129 0.04 -13.52 11.37
CA TRP A 129 0.90 -12.56 12.02
C TRP A 129 0.88 -12.72 13.54
N GLN A 130 -0.30 -12.84 14.16
CA GLN A 130 -0.46 -13.12 15.60
C GLN A 130 0.34 -14.35 16.07
N ARG A 131 0.47 -15.37 15.22
CA ARG A 131 1.26 -16.56 15.53
C ARG A 131 2.76 -16.37 15.33
N VAL A 132 3.17 -15.52 14.39
CA VAL A 132 4.59 -15.33 14.03
C VAL A 132 5.24 -14.26 14.90
N ALA A 133 4.56 -13.14 15.11
CA ALA A 133 5.10 -11.95 15.79
C ALA A 133 5.74 -12.27 17.16
N PRO A 134 5.14 -13.11 18.05
CA PRO A 134 5.76 -13.44 19.35
C PRO A 134 7.10 -14.19 19.26
N HIS A 135 7.48 -14.68 18.08
CA HIS A 135 8.71 -15.42 17.85
C HIS A 135 9.77 -14.61 17.06
N LEU A 136 9.45 -13.39 16.65
CA LEU A 136 10.42 -12.49 16.04
C LEU A 136 11.26 -11.83 17.13
N GLY A 137 12.56 -11.66 16.87
CA GLY A 137 13.44 -10.95 17.80
C GLY A 137 13.13 -9.46 17.86
N ASN A 138 13.55 -8.82 18.96
CA ASN A 138 13.59 -7.35 19.05
C ASN A 138 14.73 -6.78 18.19
#